data_AF-A0A023EHS5-F1
#
_entry.id   AF-A0A023EHS5-F1
#
_cell.length_a   1.000
_cell.length_b   1.000
_cell.length_c   1.000
_cell.angle_alpha   90.00
_cell.angle_beta   90.00
_cell.angle_gamma   90.00
#
_symmetry.space_group_name_H-M   'P 1'
#
loop_
_entity.id
_entity.type
_entity.pdbx_description
1 polymer ?
#
loop_
_entity_poly.entity_id
_entity_poly.type
_entity_poly.pdbx_seq_one_letter_code
_entity_poly.pdbx_strand_id
1 'polypeptide(L)'
;ILQKRQIHLKEIAYKRLDDANTFEDLISKGEKLSSQTSPENRDQIRTRLSDLRQQWEKLSDKLEDTSQKVDQCILQLGEFNLQQEQLSKWLKDIETSMAITAELKSNIQDKRSQYQNHKLMHQEILSQNALVDSVCNKAQNLLSLTNDQHLGSYLISIKDTYQNIVQNPMNFSIN
;
A
#
# COMPACT_ATOMS: atom_id res chain seq x y z
N ILE A 1 -3.61 7.91 -8.82
CA ILE A 1 -4.32 6.85 -9.61
C ILE A 1 -5.37 6.14 -8.77
N LEU A 2 -5.03 5.63 -7.57
CA LEU A 2 -5.95 4.93 -6.68
C LEU A 2 -7.21 5.74 -6.29
N GLN A 3 -7.06 7.04 -5.96
CA GLN A 3 -8.20 7.90 -5.64
C GLN A 3 -9.19 8.03 -6.81
N LYS A 4 -8.70 8.18 -8.05
CA LYS A 4 -9.56 8.20 -9.25
C LYS A 4 -10.31 6.88 -9.41
N ARG A 5 -9.64 5.75 -9.17
CA ARG A 5 -10.25 4.42 -9.19
C ARG A 5 -11.31 4.26 -8.10
N GLN A 6 -11.06 4.75 -6.89
CA GLN A 6 -12.01 4.74 -5.77
C GLN A 6 -13.28 5.53 -6.10
N ILE A 7 -13.15 6.73 -6.68
CA ILE A 7 -14.28 7.55 -7.12
C ILE A 7 -15.10 6.79 -8.16
N HIS A 8 -14.43 6.20 -9.15
CA HIS A 8 -15.12 5.45 -10.20
C HIS A 8 -15.86 4.22 -9.67
N LEU A 9 -15.29 3.49 -8.70
CA LEU A 9 -15.97 2.36 -8.05
C LEU A 9 -17.21 2.82 -7.28
N LYS A 10 -17.15 3.99 -6.63
CA LYS A 10 -18.33 4.59 -5.98
C LYS A 10 -19.41 4.94 -6.99
N GLU A 11 -19.06 5.52 -8.14
CA GLU A 11 -20.02 5.81 -9.21
C GLU A 11 -20.72 4.54 -9.71
N ILE A 12 -19.96 3.45 -9.91
CA ILE A 12 -20.52 2.15 -10.32
C ILE A 12 -21.45 1.61 -9.23
N ALA A 13 -21.08 1.72 -7.95
CA ALA A 13 -21.92 1.30 -6.83
C ALA A 13 -23.23 2.09 -6.74
N TYR A 14 -23.17 3.40 -6.92
CA TYR A 14 -24.37 4.25 -6.97
C TYR A 14 -25.28 3.86 -8.13
N LYS A 15 -24.73 3.70 -9.33
CA LYS A 15 -25.51 3.29 -10.49
C LYS A 15 -26.18 1.93 -10.28
N ARG A 16 -25.46 0.96 -9.71
CA ARG A 16 -26.02 -0.35 -9.39
C ARG A 16 -27.18 -0.27 -8.39
N LEU A 17 -27.06 0.59 -7.37
CA LEU A 17 -28.14 0.82 -6.41
C LEU A 17 -29.39 1.43 -7.07
N ASP A 18 -29.18 2.37 -7.99
CA ASP A 18 -30.26 2.97 -8.78
C ASP A 18 -30.94 1.92 -9.70
N ASP A 19 -30.14 1.09 -10.37
CA ASP A 19 -30.61 0.04 -11.27
C ASP A 19 -31.26 -1.17 -10.54
N ALA A 20 -31.13 -1.27 -9.21
CA ALA A 20 -31.61 -2.42 -8.44
C ALA A 20 -33.13 -2.63 -8.54
N ASN A 21 -33.91 -1.55 -8.49
CA ASN A 21 -35.36 -1.63 -8.64
C ASN A 21 -35.76 -2.07 -10.05
N THR A 22 -35.06 -1.56 -11.07
CA THR A 22 -35.27 -1.93 -12.47
C THR A 22 -34.94 -3.40 -12.71
N PHE A 23 -33.88 -3.89 -12.08
CA PHE A 23 -33.49 -5.29 -12.10
C PHE A 23 -34.58 -6.19 -11.49
N GLU A 24 -35.08 -5.87 -10.30
CA GLU A 24 -36.14 -6.65 -9.64
C GLU A 24 -37.45 -6.65 -10.44
N ASP A 25 -37.82 -5.51 -11.05
CA ASP A 25 -39.00 -5.42 -11.92
C ASP A 25 -38.85 -6.29 -13.19
N LEU A 26 -37.66 -6.28 -13.82
CA LEU A 26 -37.36 -7.11 -14.97
C LEU A 26 -37.49 -8.60 -14.64
N ILE A 27 -36.94 -9.00 -13.49
CA ILE A 27 -37.04 -10.37 -12.98
C ILE A 27 -38.51 -10.76 -12.75
N SER A 28 -39.29 -9.91 -12.06
CA SER A 28 -40.72 -10.13 -11.80
C SER A 28 -41.52 -10.29 -13.09
N LYS A 29 -41.27 -9.44 -14.10
CA LYS A 29 -41.91 -9.51 -15.41
C LYS A 29 -41.54 -10.79 -16.15
N GLY A 30 -40.28 -11.21 -16.09
CA GLY A 30 -39.81 -12.46 -16.68
C GLY A 30 -40.48 -13.69 -16.05
N GLU A 31 -40.61 -13.71 -14.73
CA GLU A 31 -41.30 -14.81 -14.01
C GLU A 31 -42.77 -14.91 -14.42
N LYS A 32 -43.47 -13.77 -14.48
CA LYS A 32 -44.85 -13.70 -15.00
C LYS A 32 -44.95 -14.24 -16.42
N LEU A 33 -44.07 -13.81 -17.32
CA LEU A 33 -44.06 -14.28 -18.71
C LEU A 33 -43.80 -15.80 -18.80
N SER A 34 -42.90 -16.33 -17.98
CA SER A 34 -42.60 -17.77 -17.93
C SER A 34 -43.83 -18.62 -17.57
N SER A 35 -44.74 -18.08 -16.74
CA SER A 35 -45.97 -18.76 -16.34
C SER A 35 -47.04 -18.81 -17.46
N GLN A 36 -46.97 -17.88 -18.42
CA GLN A 36 -47.98 -17.70 -19.47
C GLN A 36 -47.58 -18.27 -20.83
N THR A 37 -46.39 -18.85 -20.95
CA THR A 37 -45.85 -19.36 -22.23
C THR A 37 -45.78 -20.88 -22.30
N SER A 38 -45.46 -21.41 -23.48
CA SER A 38 -45.27 -22.83 -23.75
C SER A 38 -44.13 -23.42 -22.89
N PRO A 39 -44.12 -24.74 -22.63
CA PRO A 39 -43.10 -25.37 -21.80
C PRO A 39 -41.66 -25.10 -22.25
N GLU A 40 -41.40 -25.19 -23.56
CA GLU A 40 -40.07 -24.92 -24.13
C GLU A 40 -39.61 -23.47 -23.90
N ASN A 41 -40.49 -22.50 -24.17
CA ASN A 41 -40.19 -21.09 -23.95
C ASN A 41 -40.05 -20.75 -22.45
N ARG A 42 -40.79 -21.44 -21.59
CA ARG A 42 -40.70 -21.28 -20.13
C ARG A 42 -39.33 -21.66 -19.61
N ASP A 43 -38.79 -22.78 -20.06
CA ASP A 43 -37.46 -23.24 -19.63
C ASP A 43 -36.37 -22.30 -20.14
N GLN A 44 -36.47 -21.82 -21.38
CA GLN A 44 -35.55 -20.80 -21.91
C GLN A 44 -35.58 -19.49 -21.10
N ILE A 45 -36.77 -18.99 -20.74
CA ILE A 45 -36.91 -17.77 -19.92
C ILE A 45 -36.31 -17.99 -18.54
N ARG A 46 -36.59 -19.12 -17.89
CA ARG A 46 -36.06 -19.45 -16.55
C ARG A 46 -34.54 -19.49 -16.55
N THR A 47 -33.92 -20.13 -17.54
CA THR A 47 -32.46 -20.16 -17.68
C THR A 47 -31.89 -18.75 -17.81
N ARG A 48 -32.47 -17.91 -18.69
CA ARG A 48 -32.02 -16.51 -18.86
C ARG A 48 -32.16 -15.68 -17.58
N LEU A 49 -33.25 -15.86 -16.83
CA LEU A 49 -33.46 -15.17 -15.54
C LEU A 49 -32.45 -15.64 -14.50
N SER A 50 -32.16 -16.95 -14.44
CA SER A 50 -31.14 -17.51 -13.57
C SER A 50 -29.76 -16.94 -13.90
N ASP A 51 -29.38 -16.90 -15.17
CA ASP A 51 -28.11 -16.34 -15.63
C ASP A 51 -28.00 -14.84 -15.31
N LEU A 52 -29.09 -14.10 -15.47
CA LEU A 52 -29.15 -12.67 -15.16
C LEU A 52 -28.98 -12.41 -13.66
N ARG A 53 -29.65 -13.19 -12.80
CA ARG A 53 -29.46 -13.15 -11.34
C ARG A 53 -28.02 -13.44 -10.95
N GLN A 54 -27.44 -14.50 -11.53
CA GLN A 54 -26.06 -14.86 -11.24
C GLN A 54 -25.06 -13.76 -11.68
N GLN A 55 -25.29 -13.13 -12.83
CA GLN A 55 -24.44 -12.02 -13.29
C GLN A 55 -24.56 -10.79 -12.40
N TRP A 56 -25.76 -10.48 -11.92
CA TRP A 56 -25.99 -9.37 -11.00
C TRP A 56 -25.30 -9.59 -9.65
N GLU A 57 -25.41 -10.79 -9.08
CA GLU A 57 -24.69 -11.18 -7.86
C GLU A 57 -23.17 -11.11 -8.06
N LYS A 58 -22.64 -11.73 -9.12
CA LYS A 58 -21.21 -11.69 -9.46
C LYS A 58 -20.68 -10.25 -9.61
N LEU A 59 -21.46 -9.36 -10.23
CA LEU A 59 -21.10 -7.95 -10.34
C LEU A 59 -21.02 -7.29 -8.96
N SER A 60 -21.96 -7.61 -8.07
CA SER A 60 -22.04 -7.10 -6.70
C SER A 60 -20.81 -7.51 -5.90
N ASP A 61 -20.52 -8.80 -5.89
CA ASP A 61 -19.38 -9.37 -5.15
C ASP A 61 -18.06 -8.79 -5.67
N LYS A 62 -17.90 -8.72 -7.00
CA LYS A 62 -16.69 -8.18 -7.62
C LYS A 62 -16.50 -6.70 -7.32
N LEU A 63 -17.59 -5.93 -7.30
CA LEU A 63 -17.54 -4.51 -6.99
C LEU A 63 -17.13 -4.28 -5.53
N GLU A 64 -17.70 -5.04 -4.61
CA GLU A 64 -17.37 -4.99 -3.19
C GLU A 64 -15.90 -5.38 -2.94
N ASP A 65 -15.48 -6.54 -3.45
CA ASP A 65 -14.09 -7.02 -3.34
C ASP A 65 -13.09 -6.00 -3.92
N THR A 66 -13.40 -5.43 -5.09
CA THR A 66 -12.53 -4.44 -5.71
C THR A 66 -12.48 -3.13 -4.91
N SER A 67 -13.62 -2.69 -4.36
CA SER A 67 -13.66 -1.48 -3.51
C SER A 67 -12.83 -1.68 -2.25
N GLN A 68 -13.04 -2.79 -1.54
CA GLN A 68 -12.28 -3.12 -0.33
C GLN A 68 -10.78 -3.17 -0.59
N LYS A 69 -10.35 -3.80 -1.70
CA LYS A 69 -8.94 -3.85 -2.11
C LYS A 69 -8.35 -2.48 -2.38
N VAL A 70 -9.10 -1.60 -3.06
CA VAL A 70 -8.63 -0.23 -3.33
C VAL A 70 -8.54 0.58 -2.04
N ASP A 71 -9.52 0.48 -1.14
CA ASP A 71 -9.51 1.18 0.13
C ASP A 71 -8.36 0.71 1.03
N GLN A 72 -8.13 -0.60 1.12
CA GLN A 72 -6.97 -1.16 1.82
C GLN A 72 -5.64 -0.66 1.24
N CYS A 73 -5.52 -0.61 -0.09
CA CYS A 73 -4.31 -0.13 -0.75
C CYS A 73 -4.06 1.37 -0.46
N ILE A 74 -5.12 2.19 -0.43
CA ILE A 74 -5.03 3.61 -0.05
C ILE A 74 -4.56 3.76 1.40
N LEU A 75 -5.12 2.97 2.33
CA LEU A 75 -4.71 2.98 3.74
C LEU A 75 -3.25 2.59 3.90
N GLN A 76 -2.84 1.47 3.30
CA GLN A 76 -1.46 1.00 3.34
C GLN A 76 -0.48 2.02 2.74
N LEU A 77 -0.86 2.71 1.66
CA LEU A 77 -0.05 3.77 1.07
C LEU A 77 0.09 4.98 2.03
N GLY A 78 -0.98 5.34 2.73
CA GLY A 78 -0.94 6.39 3.75
C GLY A 78 -0.02 6.04 4.91
N GLU A 79 -0.13 4.82 5.44
CA GLU A 79 0.78 4.31 6.49
C GLU A 79 2.23 4.28 6.00
N PHE A 80 2.45 3.83 4.77
CA PHE A 80 3.78 3.79 4.18
C PHE A 80 4.39 5.19 4.08
N ASN A 81 3.66 6.19 3.58
CA ASN A 81 4.16 7.56 3.48
C ASN A 81 4.59 8.11 4.85
N LEU A 82 3.80 7.86 5.90
CA LEU A 82 4.15 8.25 7.27
C LEU A 82 5.44 7.56 7.75
N GLN A 83 5.55 6.25 7.52
CA GLN A 83 6.75 5.49 7.88
C GLN A 83 7.97 5.96 7.10
N GLN A 84 7.79 6.30 5.82
CA GLN A 84 8.80 6.89 4.96
C GLN A 84 9.31 8.22 5.54
N GLU A 85 8.43 9.13 5.92
CA GLU A 85 8.79 10.42 6.49
C GLU A 85 9.58 10.25 7.80
N GLN A 86 9.10 9.37 8.68
CA GLN A 86 9.76 9.05 9.95
C GLN A 86 11.18 8.49 9.73
N LEU A 87 11.32 7.52 8.82
CA LEU A 87 12.61 6.90 8.52
C LEU A 87 13.57 7.90 7.86
N SER A 88 13.08 8.72 6.93
CA SER A 88 13.89 9.74 6.25
C SER A 88 14.40 10.79 7.23
N LYS A 89 13.56 11.20 8.19
CA LYS A 89 13.96 12.11 9.26
C LYS A 89 15.02 11.47 10.17
N TRP A 90 14.78 10.23 10.61
CA TRP A 90 15.73 9.52 11.47
C TRP A 90 17.09 9.34 10.80
N LEU A 91 17.13 8.97 9.51
CA LEU A 91 18.38 8.86 8.74
C LEU A 91 19.14 10.20 8.71
N LYS A 92 18.43 11.31 8.47
CA LYS A 92 19.04 12.65 8.46
C LYS A 92 19.57 13.08 9.83
N ASP A 93 18.83 12.77 10.90
CA ASP A 93 19.24 13.08 12.27
C ASP A 93 20.51 12.28 12.64
N ILE A 94 20.58 11.01 12.22
CA ILE A 94 21.76 10.14 12.34
C ILE A 94 22.94 10.71 11.55
N GLU A 95 22.78 11.05 10.26
CA GLU A 95 23.85 11.64 9.44
C GLU A 95 24.38 12.94 10.05
N THR A 96 23.49 13.81 10.55
CA THR A 96 23.87 15.08 11.19
C THR A 96 24.64 14.85 12.48
N SER A 97 24.17 13.93 13.33
CA SER A 97 24.85 13.59 14.59
C SER A 97 26.23 12.96 14.33
N MET A 98 26.34 12.09 13.32
CA MET A 98 27.63 11.53 12.87
C MET A 98 28.60 12.60 12.36
N ALA A 99 28.10 13.60 11.61
CA ALA A 99 28.92 14.72 11.14
C ALA A 99 29.42 15.61 12.30
N ILE A 100 28.56 15.88 13.29
CA ILE A 100 28.95 16.65 14.49
C ILE A 100 30.00 15.90 15.31
N THR A 101 29.87 14.58 15.45
CA THR A 101 30.86 13.77 16.17
C THR A 101 32.10 13.45 15.34
N ALA A 102 32.20 13.87 14.07
CA ALA A 102 33.38 13.66 13.23
C ALA A 102 34.55 14.64 13.52
N GLU A 103 34.32 15.70 14.31
CA GLU A 103 35.39 16.65 14.67
C GLU A 103 36.53 15.98 15.49
N LEU A 104 37.77 16.23 15.07
CA LEU A 104 38.98 15.75 15.75
C LEU A 104 39.09 16.36 17.15
N LYS A 105 39.02 15.52 18.19
CA LYS A 105 39.24 15.94 19.58
C LYS A 105 40.74 15.86 19.95
N SER A 106 41.24 16.90 20.62
CA SER A 106 42.67 17.09 20.91
C SER A 106 43.18 16.29 22.11
N ASN A 107 42.31 15.82 23.00
CA ASN A 107 42.69 15.06 24.19
C ASN A 107 42.13 13.61 24.19
N ILE A 108 42.80 12.72 24.93
CA ILE A 108 42.47 11.28 25.00
C ILE A 108 41.12 11.01 25.67
N GLN A 109 40.72 11.85 26.63
CA GLN A 109 39.44 11.73 27.34
C GLN A 109 38.26 11.91 26.37
N ASP A 110 38.34 12.95 25.53
CA ASP A 110 37.35 13.28 24.52
C ASP A 110 37.31 12.24 23.39
N LYS A 111 38.46 11.69 22.98
CA LYS A 111 38.52 10.56 22.03
C LYS A 111 37.83 9.31 22.56
N ARG A 112 37.96 9.01 23.85
CA ARG A 112 37.27 7.86 24.48
C ARG A 112 35.75 8.08 24.55
N SER A 113 35.31 9.27 24.93
CA SER A 113 33.89 9.64 24.94
C SER A 113 33.27 9.61 23.54
N GLN A 114 33.98 10.12 22.53
CA GLN A 114 33.59 10.06 21.11
C GLN A 114 33.42 8.61 20.64
N TYR A 115 34.37 7.72 20.94
CA TYR A 115 34.27 6.30 20.58
C TYR A 115 33.07 5.61 21.24
N GLN A 116 32.79 5.89 22.52
CA GLN A 116 31.63 5.32 23.22
C GLN A 116 30.30 5.81 22.61
N ASN A 117 30.19 7.11 22.30
CA ASN A 117 29.01 7.66 21.63
C ASN A 117 28.80 7.04 20.24
N HIS A 118 29.86 6.90 19.44
CA HIS A 118 29.79 6.21 18.14
C HIS A 118 29.33 4.75 18.28
N LYS A 119 29.80 4.03 19.31
CA LYS A 119 29.41 2.64 19.55
C LYS A 119 27.93 2.51 19.91
N LEU A 120 27.40 3.40 20.74
CA LEU A 120 25.98 3.43 21.11
C LEU A 120 25.11 3.77 19.91
N MET A 121 25.51 4.78 19.13
CA MET A 121 24.81 5.19 17.92
C MET A 121 24.77 4.07 16.86
N HIS A 122 25.87 3.34 16.68
CA HIS A 122 25.92 2.17 15.80
C HIS A 122 24.99 1.05 16.29
N GLN A 123 24.92 0.79 17.60
CA GLN A 123 23.96 -0.18 18.16
C GLN A 123 22.51 0.24 17.93
N GLU A 124 22.20 1.53 18.05
CA GLU A 124 20.88 2.07 17.75
C GLU A 124 20.52 1.92 16.26
N ILE A 125 21.45 2.20 15.34
CA ILE A 125 21.26 2.00 13.89
C ILE A 125 20.98 0.54 13.56
N LEU A 126 21.72 -0.39 14.17
CA LEU A 126 21.49 -1.83 14.00
C LEU A 126 20.15 -2.27 14.59
N SER A 127 19.69 -1.65 15.68
CA SER A 127 18.39 -1.97 16.28
C SER A 127 17.21 -1.61 15.37
N GLN A 128 17.39 -0.64 14.46
CA GLN A 128 16.38 -0.20 13.50
C GLN A 128 16.34 -1.03 12.21
N ASN A 129 17.22 -2.03 12.04
CA ASN A 129 17.29 -2.85 10.83
C ASN A 129 15.95 -3.55 10.53
N ALA A 130 15.31 -4.12 11.56
CA ALA A 130 14.01 -4.76 11.43
C ALA A 130 12.90 -3.80 10.99
N LEU A 131 12.99 -2.52 11.37
CA LEU A 131 12.06 -1.48 10.94
C LEU A 131 12.28 -1.12 9.47
N VAL A 132 13.53 -0.99 9.04
CA VAL A 132 13.89 -0.76 7.63
C VAL A 132 13.40 -1.91 6.75
N ASP A 133 13.67 -3.16 7.14
CA ASP A 133 13.18 -4.35 6.42
C ASP A 133 11.66 -4.40 6.35
N SER A 134 10.97 -4.05 7.45
CA SER A 134 9.50 -3.98 7.47
C SER A 134 8.98 -2.92 6.50
N VAL A 135 9.57 -1.73 6.47
CA VAL A 135 9.18 -0.66 5.53
C VAL A 135 9.43 -1.11 4.10
N CYS A 136 10.57 -1.75 3.82
CA CYS A 136 10.90 -2.27 2.51
C CYS A 136 9.89 -3.33 2.02
N ASN A 137 9.52 -4.27 2.88
CA ASN A 137 8.55 -5.32 2.55
C ASN A 137 7.15 -4.73 2.27
N LYS A 138 6.70 -3.78 3.10
CA LYS A 138 5.42 -3.08 2.88
C LYS A 138 5.42 -2.31 1.56
N ALA A 139 6.49 -1.59 1.28
CA ALA A 139 6.64 -0.84 0.04
C ALA A 139 6.66 -1.77 -1.18
N GLN A 140 7.31 -2.94 -1.10
CA GLN A 140 7.36 -3.89 -2.20
C GLN A 140 5.98 -4.51 -2.50
N ASN A 141 5.19 -4.78 -1.45
CA ASN A 141 3.78 -5.17 -1.60
C ASN A 141 2.97 -4.06 -2.27
N LEU A 142 3.12 -2.81 -1.85
CA LEU A 142 2.47 -1.66 -2.46
C LEU A 142 2.87 -1.48 -3.93
N LEU A 143 4.17 -1.62 -4.26
CA LEU A 143 4.68 -1.56 -5.63
C LEU A 143 3.97 -2.58 -6.54
N SER A 144 3.75 -3.80 -6.05
CA SER A 144 3.05 -4.84 -6.81
C SER A 144 1.58 -4.49 -7.09
N LEU A 145 0.96 -3.70 -6.21
CA LEU A 145 -0.46 -3.31 -6.28
C LEU A 145 -0.68 -2.01 -7.07
N THR A 146 0.27 -1.08 -7.03
CA THR A 146 0.15 0.26 -7.61
C THR A 146 0.96 0.45 -8.88
N ASN A 147 1.97 -0.39 -9.11
CA ASN A 147 2.98 -0.26 -10.17
C ASN A 147 3.65 1.13 -10.19
N ASP A 148 3.78 1.75 -9.02
CA ASP A 148 4.31 3.10 -8.86
C ASP A 148 5.85 3.11 -8.92
N GLN A 149 6.42 3.57 -10.04
CA GLN A 149 7.87 3.64 -10.23
C GLN A 149 8.59 4.52 -9.21
N HIS A 150 7.93 5.55 -8.64
CA HIS A 150 8.53 6.42 -7.63
C HIS A 150 8.73 5.68 -6.30
N LEU A 151 7.83 4.75 -5.98
CA LEU A 151 7.96 3.90 -4.80
C LEU A 151 9.16 2.96 -4.92
N GLY A 152 9.40 2.46 -6.14
CA GLY A 152 10.53 1.57 -6.45
C GLY A 152 11.89 2.26 -6.34
N SER A 153 12.01 3.50 -6.85
CA SER A 153 13.26 4.27 -6.74
C SER A 153 13.55 4.69 -5.30
N TYR A 154 12.52 5.09 -4.55
CA TYR A 154 12.65 5.41 -3.13
C TYR A 154 13.13 4.22 -2.30
N LEU A 155 12.62 3.01 -2.57
CA LEU A 155 13.04 1.79 -1.91
C LEU A 155 14.54 1.49 -2.06
N ILE A 156 15.04 1.64 -3.29
CA ILE A 156 16.45 1.43 -3.60
C ILE A 156 17.28 2.48 -2.85
N SER A 157 16.88 3.75 -2.92
CA SER A 157 17.58 4.84 -2.25
C SER A 157 17.69 4.64 -0.73
N ILE A 158 16.61 4.24 -0.05
CA ILE A 158 16.67 4.01 1.40
C ILE A 158 17.58 2.84 1.75
N LYS A 159 17.50 1.76 0.97
CA LYS A 159 18.32 0.58 1.23
C LYS A 159 19.80 0.92 1.06
N ASP A 160 20.15 1.69 0.04
CA ASP A 160 21.51 2.14 -0.23
C ASP A 160 22.01 3.10 0.87
N THR A 161 21.20 4.09 1.27
CA THR A 161 21.55 5.01 2.37
C THR A 161 21.75 4.27 3.69
N TYR A 162 20.84 3.35 4.05
CA TYR A 162 20.96 2.55 5.27
C TYR A 162 22.22 1.67 5.24
N GLN A 163 22.48 0.99 4.11
CA GLN A 163 23.69 0.18 3.95
C GLN A 163 24.96 1.01 4.04
N ASN A 164 24.98 2.23 3.48
CA ASN A 164 26.12 3.14 3.59
C ASN A 164 26.37 3.56 5.04
N ILE A 165 25.33 3.90 5.81
CA ILE A 165 25.46 4.26 7.23
C ILE A 165 25.95 3.05 8.06
N VAL A 166 25.46 1.85 7.77
CA VAL A 166 25.87 0.62 8.47
C VAL A 166 27.30 0.20 8.13
N GLN A 167 27.72 0.27 6.85
CA GLN A 167 29.04 -0.19 6.41
C GLN A 167 30.15 0.83 6.64
N ASN A 168 29.82 2.11 6.66
CA ASN A 168 30.79 3.20 6.72
C ASN A 168 30.54 4.18 7.88
N PRO A 169 30.44 3.72 9.14
CA PRO A 169 30.23 4.61 10.29
C PRO A 169 31.40 5.60 10.52
N MET A 170 32.55 5.38 9.87
CA MET A 170 33.79 6.16 9.99
C MET A 170 34.12 7.01 8.75
N ASN A 171 33.36 6.91 7.66
CA ASN A 171 33.72 7.56 6.38
C ASN A 171 33.13 8.97 6.20
N PHE A 172 32.30 9.44 7.14
CA PHE A 172 31.91 10.85 7.22
C PHE A 172 33.02 11.77 7.78
N SER A 173 34.21 11.22 8.02
CA SER A 173 35.36 11.98 8.52
C SER A 173 36.19 12.68 7.44
N ILE A 174 35.94 12.51 6.14
CA ILE A 174 36.76 13.18 5.11
C ILE A 174 35.95 13.47 3.84
N ASN A 175 35.35 14.66 3.78
CA ASN A 175 35.31 15.51 2.59
C ASN A 175 35.04 16.96 2.99
#